data_AF-B4ZFZ1-F1
#
_entry.id   AF-B4ZFZ1-F1
#
_cell.length_a   1.000
_cell.length_b   1.000
_cell.length_c   1.000
_cell.angle_alpha   90.00
_cell.angle_beta   90.00
_cell.angle_gamma   90.00
#
_symmetry.space_group_name_H-M   'P 1'
#
loop_
_entity.id
_entity.type
_entity.pdbx_description
1 polymer ?
#
loop_
_entity_poly.entity_id
_entity_poly.type
_entity_poly.pdbx_seq_one_letter_code
_entity_poly.pdbx_strand_id
1 'polypeptide(L)'
;GGPTMATIALKCPHIQVNIVDMNEKRIAAWNTDDLPIYEPGLDQIVKECRGRNLFFSTDVKKGVEEADIIFASVNTPTKKTGIGAGRAADLRYIESVGRTIAEFSNGSKIVIEKSTVPVRTAAALDRVLTAQMETSGTVGKKFWILSNPEFLAEGTAMKDLDAPDRVLIGGPQTPEGQDAMNVLVDIYANWVPRDKILTTNLWSSELSKLVANAFLAQRVSSINSVSRLCERTG
;
A
#
# COMPACT_ATOMS: atom_id res chain seq x y z
N GLY A 1 -4.40 3.53 1.58
CA GLY A 1 -5.45 2.85 0.78
C GLY A 1 -6.31 3.85 0.01
N GLY A 2 -7.39 4.34 0.62
CA GLY A 2 -8.38 5.22 -0.03
C GLY A 2 -7.81 6.39 -0.84
N PRO A 3 -7.04 7.32 -0.24
CA PRO A 3 -6.47 8.46 -0.96
C PRO A 3 -5.63 8.06 -2.18
N THR A 4 -4.71 7.09 -2.03
CA THR A 4 -3.91 6.58 -3.15
C THR A 4 -4.81 6.08 -4.29
N MET A 5 -5.78 5.22 -3.98
CA MET A 5 -6.64 4.61 -5.00
C MET A 5 -7.53 5.65 -5.68
N ALA A 6 -7.99 6.66 -4.94
CA ALA A 6 -8.71 7.80 -5.52
C ALA A 6 -7.84 8.61 -6.49
N THR A 7 -6.56 8.86 -6.15
CA THR A 7 -5.61 9.50 -7.07
C THR A 7 -5.37 8.65 -8.32
N ILE A 8 -5.19 7.33 -8.18
CA ILE A 8 -5.03 6.44 -9.34
C ILE A 8 -6.26 6.51 -10.25
N ALA A 9 -7.47 6.45 -9.68
CA ALA A 9 -8.70 6.55 -10.47
C ALA A 9 -8.78 7.89 -11.22
N LEU A 10 -8.41 9.00 -10.57
CA LEU A 10 -8.39 10.32 -11.20
C LEU A 10 -7.38 10.42 -12.34
N LYS A 11 -6.14 9.97 -12.10
CA LYS A 11 -5.02 10.12 -13.05
C LYS A 11 -5.06 9.08 -14.17
N CYS A 12 -5.73 7.96 -13.94
CA CYS A 12 -5.84 6.85 -14.90
C CYS A 12 -7.31 6.53 -15.18
N PRO A 13 -8.02 7.36 -15.97
CA PRO A 13 -9.45 7.16 -16.25
C PRO A 13 -9.76 5.86 -17.03
N HIS A 14 -8.74 5.24 -17.61
CA HIS A 14 -8.80 3.95 -18.31
C HIS A 14 -8.63 2.74 -17.36
N ILE A 15 -8.31 2.96 -16.09
CA ILE A 15 -8.16 1.91 -15.07
C ILE A 15 -9.40 1.91 -14.17
N GLN A 16 -9.98 0.73 -13.98
CA GLN A 16 -11.02 0.52 -12.99
C GLN A 16 -10.39 0.22 -11.62
N VAL A 17 -10.80 0.96 -10.60
CA VAL A 17 -10.29 0.90 -9.23
C VAL A 17 -11.41 0.49 -8.28
N ASN A 18 -11.30 -0.72 -7.72
CA ASN A 18 -12.24 -1.26 -6.75
C ASN A 18 -11.59 -1.29 -5.36
N ILE A 19 -12.06 -0.44 -4.45
CA ILE A 19 -11.66 -0.47 -3.03
C ILE A 19 -12.61 -1.41 -2.28
N VAL A 20 -12.04 -2.43 -1.66
CA VAL A 20 -12.80 -3.39 -0.84
C VAL A 20 -12.34 -3.39 0.61
N ASP A 21 -13.29 -3.50 1.54
CA ASP A 21 -13.03 -3.62 2.98
C ASP A 21 -14.16 -4.46 3.61
N MET A 22 -13.82 -5.30 4.59
CA MET A 22 -14.81 -6.10 5.34
C MET A 22 -15.67 -5.23 6.27
N ASN A 23 -15.24 -3.98 6.54
CA ASN A 23 -15.98 -3.03 7.36
C ASN A 23 -17.08 -2.35 6.54
N GLU A 24 -18.30 -2.89 6.62
CA GLU A 24 -19.48 -2.37 5.93
C GLU A 24 -19.75 -0.90 6.24
N LYS A 25 -19.58 -0.47 7.49
CA LYS A 25 -19.80 0.94 7.89
C LYS A 25 -18.81 1.87 7.20
N ARG A 26 -17.54 1.45 7.08
CA ARG A 26 -16.50 2.23 6.40
C ARG A 26 -16.79 2.32 4.90
N ILE A 27 -17.17 1.21 4.26
CA ILE A 27 -17.53 1.20 2.83
C ILE A 27 -18.79 2.03 2.57
N ALA A 28 -19.80 1.95 3.45
CA ALA A 28 -20.98 2.79 3.36
C ALA A 28 -20.60 4.28 3.39
N ALA A 29 -19.75 4.70 4.33
CA ALA A 29 -19.28 6.08 4.41
C ALA A 29 -18.55 6.55 3.13
N TRP A 30 -17.68 5.71 2.55
CA TRP A 30 -17.03 6.03 1.26
C TRP A 30 -18.01 6.21 0.09
N ASN A 31 -19.22 5.66 0.19
CA ASN A 31 -20.30 5.82 -0.79
C ASN A 31 -21.24 6.99 -0.47
N THR A 32 -20.94 7.80 0.55
CA THR A 32 -21.68 9.03 0.90
C THR A 32 -20.85 10.28 0.65
N ASP A 33 -21.45 11.47 0.81
CA ASP A 33 -20.71 12.73 0.71
C ASP A 33 -19.85 13.02 1.96
N ASP A 34 -20.07 12.28 3.05
CA ASP A 34 -19.31 12.34 4.30
C ASP A 34 -18.30 11.19 4.37
N LEU A 35 -17.11 11.44 3.80
CA LEU A 35 -16.04 10.43 3.76
C LEU A 35 -15.57 10.03 5.18
N PRO A 36 -15.13 8.78 5.39
CA PRO A 36 -14.71 8.30 6.70
C PRO A 36 -13.37 8.88 7.20
N ILE A 37 -12.71 9.69 6.36
CA ILE A 37 -11.48 10.42 6.68
C ILE A 37 -11.57 11.82 6.07
N TYR A 38 -10.93 12.78 6.71
CA TYR A 38 -10.78 14.13 6.18
C TYR A 38 -9.37 14.32 5.65
N GLU A 39 -9.26 14.64 4.36
CA GLU A 39 -8.01 15.06 3.72
C GLU A 39 -8.34 16.19 2.74
N PRO A 40 -7.62 17.33 2.75
CA PRO A 40 -7.90 18.44 1.86
C PRO A 40 -7.89 18.03 0.38
N GLY A 41 -9.03 18.22 -0.30
CA GLY A 41 -9.23 17.91 -1.73
C GLY A 41 -9.63 16.46 -2.04
N LEU A 42 -9.65 15.56 -1.05
CA LEU A 42 -10.04 14.16 -1.27
C LEU A 42 -11.51 14.02 -1.67
N ASP A 43 -12.40 14.82 -1.06
CA ASP A 43 -13.84 14.78 -1.32
C ASP A 43 -14.17 15.10 -2.78
N GLN A 44 -13.50 16.11 -3.35
CA GLN A 44 -13.66 16.50 -4.75
C GLN A 44 -13.25 15.35 -5.69
N ILE A 45 -12.10 14.73 -5.42
CA ILE A 45 -11.55 13.66 -6.25
C ILE A 45 -12.45 12.41 -6.20
N VAL A 46 -12.89 12.04 -5.00
CA VAL A 46 -13.80 10.89 -4.83
C VAL A 46 -15.12 11.16 -5.53
N LYS A 47 -15.72 12.34 -5.39
CA LYS A 47 -16.96 12.69 -6.09
C LYS A 47 -16.82 12.65 -7.61
N GLU A 48 -15.67 13.06 -8.15
CA GLU A 48 -15.41 13.04 -9.58
C GLU A 48 -15.29 11.62 -10.16
N CYS A 49 -14.68 10.70 -9.40
CA CYS A 49 -14.34 9.36 -9.90
C CYS A 49 -15.35 8.28 -9.49
N ARG A 50 -16.05 8.47 -8.36
CA ARG A 50 -16.97 7.47 -7.78
C ARG A 50 -18.10 7.17 -8.74
N GLY A 51 -18.29 5.89 -9.06
CA GLY A 51 -19.30 5.42 -10.00
C GLY A 51 -18.90 5.55 -11.49
N ARG A 52 -17.76 6.16 -11.80
CA ARG A 52 -17.17 6.16 -13.15
C ARG A 52 -16.13 5.06 -13.29
N ASN A 53 -15.05 5.17 -12.51
CA ASN A 53 -13.98 4.18 -12.48
C ASN A 53 -13.46 3.92 -11.07
N LEU A 54 -13.98 4.59 -10.04
CA LEU A 54 -13.73 4.32 -8.63
C LEU A 54 -14.97 3.70 -7.98
N PHE A 55 -14.82 2.54 -7.35
CA PHE A 55 -15.91 1.83 -6.71
C PHE A 55 -15.51 1.38 -5.30
N PHE A 56 -16.49 1.33 -4.39
CA PHE A 56 -16.31 0.88 -3.01
C PHE A 56 -17.29 -0.24 -2.73
N SER A 57 -16.79 -1.40 -2.28
CA SER A 57 -17.60 -2.61 -2.07
C SER A 57 -17.15 -3.39 -0.84
N THR A 58 -18.07 -4.17 -0.27
CA THR A 58 -17.76 -5.17 0.76
C THR A 58 -17.50 -6.55 0.17
N ASP A 59 -17.75 -6.73 -1.14
CA ASP A 59 -17.52 -7.97 -1.87
C ASP A 59 -16.03 -8.15 -2.21
N VAL A 60 -15.26 -8.57 -1.20
CA VAL A 60 -13.82 -8.83 -1.32
C VAL A 60 -13.54 -9.95 -2.32
N LYS A 61 -14.39 -10.98 -2.36
CA LYS A 61 -14.23 -12.13 -3.27
C LYS A 61 -14.26 -11.65 -4.72
N LYS A 62 -15.32 -10.95 -5.11
CA LYS A 62 -15.46 -10.40 -6.46
C LYS A 62 -14.31 -9.45 -6.80
N GLY A 63 -13.93 -8.59 -5.84
CA GLY A 63 -12.79 -7.68 -6.01
C GLY A 63 -11.47 -8.40 -6.31
N VAL A 64 -11.21 -9.55 -5.67
CA VAL A 64 -10.02 -10.37 -5.95
C VAL A 64 -10.15 -11.09 -7.29
N GLU A 65 -11.31 -11.67 -7.60
CA GLU A 65 -11.55 -12.41 -8.84
C GLU A 65 -11.34 -11.53 -10.08
N GLU A 66 -11.83 -10.31 -10.07
CA GLU A 66 -11.81 -9.39 -11.21
C GLU A 66 -10.48 -8.62 -11.37
N ALA A 67 -9.64 -8.55 -10.33
CA ALA A 67 -8.45 -7.72 -10.36
C ALA A 67 -7.24 -8.37 -11.06
N ASP A 68 -6.54 -7.60 -11.88
CA ASP A 68 -5.19 -7.94 -12.38
C ASP A 68 -4.11 -7.57 -11.34
N ILE A 69 -4.33 -6.48 -10.63
CA ILE A 69 -3.40 -5.89 -9.65
C ILE A 69 -4.15 -5.68 -8.32
N ILE A 70 -3.59 -6.18 -7.23
CA ILE A 70 -4.20 -6.09 -5.89
C ILE A 70 -3.27 -5.34 -4.95
N PHE A 71 -3.75 -4.21 -4.40
CA PHE A 71 -3.06 -3.50 -3.33
C PHE A 71 -3.48 -4.01 -1.95
N ALA A 72 -2.55 -4.63 -1.23
CA ALA A 72 -2.70 -4.99 0.17
C ALA A 72 -2.40 -3.78 1.07
N SER A 73 -3.44 -3.00 1.40
CA SER A 73 -3.37 -1.81 2.26
C SER A 73 -4.05 -2.01 3.61
N VAL A 74 -3.61 -3.01 4.38
CA VAL A 74 -4.14 -3.31 5.72
C VAL A 74 -3.18 -2.87 6.82
N ASN A 75 -3.72 -2.61 8.00
CA ASN A 75 -2.91 -2.21 9.15
C ASN A 75 -2.02 -3.38 9.62
N THR A 76 -0.79 -3.06 10.04
CA THR A 76 0.10 -3.97 10.75
C THR A 76 0.38 -3.43 12.15
N PRO A 77 -0.59 -3.54 13.09
CA PRO A 77 -0.46 -2.92 14.40
C PRO A 77 0.72 -3.50 15.18
N THR A 78 1.23 -2.78 16.17
CA THR A 78 2.28 -3.32 17.05
C THR A 78 1.73 -4.48 17.89
N LYS A 79 2.51 -5.57 17.99
CA LYS A 79 2.17 -6.73 18.82
C LYS A 79 1.98 -6.31 20.28
N LYS A 80 0.88 -6.74 20.90
CA LYS A 80 0.59 -6.48 22.31
C LYS A 80 1.21 -7.51 23.28
N THR A 81 1.47 -8.73 22.80
CA THR A 81 1.96 -9.85 23.62
C THR A 81 2.95 -10.73 22.85
N GLY A 82 3.68 -11.58 23.57
CA GLY A 82 4.64 -12.54 23.01
C GLY A 82 5.98 -11.92 22.57
N ILE A 83 6.76 -12.66 21.77
CA ILE A 83 8.06 -12.22 21.27
C ILE A 83 7.89 -10.94 20.44
N GLY A 84 8.61 -9.88 20.80
CA GLY A 84 8.53 -8.58 20.13
C GLY A 84 7.33 -7.72 20.56
N ALA A 85 6.64 -8.05 21.67
CA ALA A 85 5.60 -7.17 22.22
C ALA A 85 6.10 -5.73 22.42
N GLY A 86 5.27 -4.76 22.04
CA GLY A 86 5.56 -3.32 22.08
C GLY A 86 6.52 -2.82 21.01
N ARG A 87 7.04 -3.68 20.12
CA ARG A 87 8.04 -3.29 19.11
C ARG A 87 7.78 -3.87 17.73
N ALA A 88 7.51 -5.16 17.62
CA ALA A 88 7.32 -5.85 16.36
C ALA A 88 5.92 -5.60 15.77
N ALA A 89 5.85 -5.53 14.44
CA ALA A 89 4.59 -5.48 13.70
C ALA A 89 3.86 -6.83 13.78
N ASP A 90 2.53 -6.75 13.86
CA ASP A 90 1.63 -7.89 13.78
C ASP A 90 1.17 -8.09 12.34
N LEU A 91 1.59 -9.20 11.73
CA LEU A 91 1.37 -9.49 10.32
C LEU A 91 0.07 -10.26 10.06
N ARG A 92 -0.76 -10.54 11.06
CA ARG A 92 -1.98 -11.36 10.92
C ARG A 92 -2.92 -10.87 9.81
N TYR A 93 -3.06 -9.57 9.64
CA TYR A 93 -3.90 -9.00 8.59
C TYR A 93 -3.31 -9.17 7.20
N ILE A 94 -1.99 -8.98 7.06
CA ILE A 94 -1.27 -9.22 5.80
C ILE A 94 -1.37 -10.70 5.39
N GLU A 95 -1.18 -11.61 6.35
CA GLU A 95 -1.36 -13.04 6.10
C GLU A 95 -2.81 -13.40 5.77
N SER A 96 -3.78 -12.73 6.39
CA SER A 96 -5.20 -12.91 6.07
C SER A 96 -5.51 -12.48 4.64
N VAL A 97 -4.99 -11.33 4.21
CA VAL A 97 -5.11 -10.86 2.82
C VAL A 97 -4.47 -11.86 1.86
N GLY A 98 -3.27 -12.37 2.18
CA GLY A 98 -2.61 -13.41 1.38
C GLY A 98 -3.48 -14.66 1.21
N ARG A 99 -4.10 -15.15 2.28
CA ARG A 99 -5.02 -16.31 2.21
C ARG A 99 -6.24 -16.01 1.34
N THR A 100 -6.88 -14.85 1.53
CA THR A 100 -8.03 -14.43 0.73
C THR A 100 -7.69 -14.30 -0.76
N ILE A 101 -6.52 -13.74 -1.08
CA ILE A 101 -6.04 -13.66 -2.47
C ILE A 101 -5.84 -15.06 -3.04
N ALA A 102 -5.16 -15.96 -2.33
CA ALA A 102 -4.95 -17.32 -2.81
C ALA A 102 -6.27 -18.09 -3.04
N GLU A 103 -7.22 -17.93 -2.14
CA GLU A 103 -8.52 -18.62 -2.17
C GLU A 103 -9.39 -18.16 -3.35
N PHE A 104 -9.50 -16.86 -3.58
CA PHE A 104 -10.42 -16.30 -4.57
C PHE A 104 -9.78 -15.93 -5.91
N SER A 105 -8.45 -15.96 -6.03
CA SER A 105 -7.83 -15.69 -7.32
C SER A 105 -8.20 -16.76 -8.34
N ASN A 106 -8.64 -16.35 -9.53
CA ASN A 106 -8.95 -17.20 -10.67
C ASN A 106 -7.82 -17.25 -11.73
N GLY A 107 -6.72 -16.52 -11.51
CA GLY A 107 -5.59 -16.42 -12.43
C GLY A 107 -4.36 -15.82 -11.76
N SER A 108 -3.33 -15.56 -12.57
CA SER A 108 -2.10 -14.87 -12.11
C SER A 108 -2.36 -13.40 -11.84
N LYS A 109 -1.76 -12.84 -10.79
CA LYS A 109 -2.00 -11.46 -10.34
C LYS A 109 -0.73 -10.79 -9.82
N ILE A 110 -0.66 -9.47 -9.93
CA ILE A 110 0.37 -8.67 -9.24
C ILE A 110 -0.19 -8.27 -7.88
N VAL A 111 0.53 -8.59 -6.80
CA VAL A 111 0.13 -8.28 -5.42
C VAL A 111 1.09 -7.25 -4.86
N ILE A 112 0.58 -6.07 -4.52
CA ILE A 112 1.37 -4.93 -4.07
C ILE A 112 1.14 -4.72 -2.59
N GLU A 113 2.19 -4.89 -1.80
CA GLU A 113 2.22 -4.48 -0.40
C GLU A 113 2.35 -2.95 -0.33
N LYS A 114 1.39 -2.30 0.33
CA LYS A 114 1.38 -0.84 0.54
C LYS A 114 1.18 -0.51 2.01
N SER A 115 2.27 -0.47 2.76
CA SER A 115 2.32 -0.11 4.18
C SER A 115 3.17 1.12 4.45
N THR A 116 2.89 1.75 5.59
CA THR A 116 3.67 2.87 6.15
C THR A 116 4.91 2.38 6.91
N VAL A 117 4.94 1.10 7.33
CA VAL A 117 6.04 0.48 8.09
C VAL A 117 6.22 -0.99 7.64
N PRO A 118 6.66 -1.23 6.39
CA PRO A 118 6.85 -2.59 5.89
C PRO A 118 8.06 -3.24 6.58
N VAL A 119 7.86 -4.37 7.27
CA VAL A 119 8.93 -5.18 7.86
C VAL A 119 8.69 -6.62 7.46
N ARG A 120 9.33 -7.08 6.38
CA ARG A 120 9.17 -8.44 5.84
C ARG A 120 7.70 -8.76 5.49
N THR A 121 6.93 -7.75 5.14
CA THR A 121 5.51 -7.87 4.79
C THR A 121 5.34 -8.56 3.44
N ALA A 122 6.18 -8.22 2.46
CA ALA A 122 6.22 -8.89 1.17
C ALA A 122 6.62 -10.37 1.30
N ALA A 123 7.61 -10.67 2.15
CA ALA A 123 8.02 -12.05 2.43
C ALA A 123 6.92 -12.86 3.14
N ALA A 124 6.13 -12.23 4.02
CA ALA A 124 5.00 -12.88 4.66
C ALA A 124 3.87 -13.21 3.66
N LEU A 125 3.57 -12.30 2.71
CA LEU A 125 2.65 -12.56 1.61
C LEU A 125 3.13 -13.71 0.74
N ASP A 126 4.40 -13.70 0.36
CA ASP A 126 5.01 -14.72 -0.51
C ASP A 126 4.91 -16.12 0.10
N ARG A 127 5.24 -16.23 1.39
CA ARG A 127 5.11 -17.47 2.14
C ARG A 127 3.68 -18.00 2.16
N VAL A 128 2.70 -17.12 2.40
CA VAL A 128 1.29 -17.52 2.47
C VAL A 128 0.78 -17.95 1.09
N LEU A 129 1.04 -17.16 0.04
CA LEU A 129 0.60 -17.47 -1.31
C LEU A 129 1.24 -18.77 -1.81
N THR A 130 2.54 -18.96 -1.58
CA THR A 130 3.26 -20.19 -1.97
C THR A 130 2.70 -21.43 -1.28
N ALA A 131 2.53 -21.38 0.04
CA ALA A 131 1.99 -22.52 0.80
C ALA A 131 0.55 -22.87 0.39
N GLN A 132 -0.27 -21.87 0.03
CA GLN A 132 -1.62 -22.12 -0.47
C GLN A 132 -1.62 -22.72 -1.87
N MET A 133 -0.72 -22.30 -2.76
CA MET A 133 -0.59 -22.89 -4.10
C MET A 133 -0.21 -24.38 -4.04
N GLU A 134 0.67 -24.77 -3.11
CA GLU A 134 1.08 -26.17 -2.92
C GLU A 134 -0.06 -27.06 -2.40
N THR A 135 -0.92 -26.53 -1.54
CA THR A 135 -1.99 -27.30 -0.86
C THR A 135 -3.28 -27.41 -1.66
N SER A 136 -3.59 -26.42 -2.49
CA SER A 136 -4.86 -26.35 -3.23
C SER A 136 -4.83 -27.05 -4.59
N GLY A 137 -3.69 -27.64 -5.00
CA GLY A 137 -3.55 -28.27 -6.32
C GLY A 137 -3.72 -27.29 -7.48
N THR A 138 -3.56 -25.99 -7.20
CA THR A 138 -3.81 -24.90 -8.14
C THR A 138 -2.63 -24.76 -9.11
N VAL A 139 -2.49 -25.75 -9.99
CA VAL A 139 -1.44 -25.76 -11.03
C VAL A 139 -1.70 -24.59 -11.99
N GLY A 140 -0.75 -23.65 -12.07
CA GLY A 140 -0.71 -22.64 -13.14
C GLY A 140 -0.98 -21.18 -12.74
N LYS A 141 -1.28 -20.85 -11.47
CA LYS A 141 -1.36 -19.44 -11.03
C LYS A 141 0.02 -18.94 -10.60
N LYS A 142 0.36 -17.69 -10.96
CA LYS A 142 1.60 -17.01 -10.54
C LYS A 142 1.25 -15.69 -9.87
N PHE A 143 1.87 -15.43 -8.73
CA PHE A 143 1.73 -14.16 -8.02
C PHE A 143 3.07 -13.43 -8.04
N TRP A 144 3.06 -12.18 -8.50
CA TRP A 144 4.23 -11.31 -8.42
C TRP A 144 4.04 -10.34 -7.28
N ILE A 145 4.87 -10.45 -6.25
CA ILE A 145 4.77 -9.58 -5.08
C ILE A 145 5.68 -8.39 -5.26
N LEU A 146 5.10 -7.20 -5.13
CA LEU A 146 5.81 -5.94 -5.13
C LEU A 146 5.65 -5.25 -3.78
N SER A 147 6.59 -4.40 -3.41
CA SER A 147 6.47 -3.46 -2.29
C SER A 147 6.41 -2.05 -2.85
N ASN A 148 5.36 -1.31 -2.53
CA ASN A 148 5.18 0.09 -2.91
C ASN A 148 4.86 0.93 -1.67
N PRO A 149 5.90 1.33 -0.90
CA PRO A 149 5.71 2.07 0.33
C PRO A 149 5.03 3.42 0.12
N GLU A 150 4.24 3.84 1.10
CA GLU A 150 3.50 5.10 1.07
C GLU A 150 4.29 6.22 1.78
N PHE A 151 4.58 7.32 1.09
CA PHE A 151 5.32 8.49 1.62
C PHE A 151 4.42 9.71 1.79
N LEU A 152 3.28 9.54 2.47
CA LEU A 152 2.30 10.60 2.71
C LEU A 152 2.40 11.14 4.14
N ALA A 153 2.09 12.41 4.31
CA ALA A 153 1.80 12.99 5.62
C ALA A 153 0.30 13.35 5.73
N GLU A 154 -0.26 13.14 6.92
CA GLU A 154 -1.65 13.49 7.22
C GLU A 154 -1.87 15.01 7.04
N GLY A 155 -2.95 15.38 6.36
CA GLY A 155 -3.28 16.78 6.03
C GLY A 155 -2.61 17.31 4.75
N THR A 156 -1.63 16.60 4.18
CA THR A 156 -1.04 16.90 2.86
C THR A 156 -1.12 15.73 1.89
N ALA A 157 -1.83 14.65 2.25
CA ALA A 157 -1.79 13.39 1.52
C ALA A 157 -2.15 13.55 0.03
N MET A 158 -3.14 14.37 -0.30
CA MET A 158 -3.53 14.59 -1.70
C MET A 158 -2.45 15.31 -2.51
N LYS A 159 -1.78 16.31 -1.91
CA LYS A 159 -0.67 17.02 -2.55
C LYS A 159 0.54 16.10 -2.74
N ASP A 160 0.84 15.30 -1.72
CA ASP A 160 1.95 14.34 -1.74
C ASP A 160 1.73 13.23 -2.78
N LEU A 161 0.48 12.86 -3.05
CA LEU A 161 0.10 11.90 -4.11
C LEU A 161 0.11 12.51 -5.52
N ASP A 162 -0.26 13.78 -5.64
CA ASP A 162 -0.30 14.49 -6.92
C ASP A 162 1.10 14.80 -7.45
N ALA A 163 2.01 15.23 -6.57
CA ALA A 163 3.37 15.61 -6.91
C ALA A 163 4.39 15.01 -5.93
N PRO A 164 4.57 13.68 -5.91
CA PRO A 164 5.49 13.04 -4.97
C PRO A 164 6.94 13.45 -5.24
N ASP A 165 7.75 13.52 -4.18
CA ASP A 165 9.20 13.65 -4.31
C ASP A 165 9.79 12.47 -5.10
N ARG A 166 9.29 11.26 -4.79
CA ARG A 166 9.60 10.00 -5.46
C ARG A 166 8.51 8.96 -5.22
N VAL A 167 8.36 8.05 -6.16
CA VAL A 167 7.64 6.78 -6.00
C VAL A 167 8.69 5.68 -5.88
N LEU A 168 8.55 4.78 -4.90
CA LEU A 168 9.45 3.65 -4.71
C LEU A 168 8.72 2.34 -4.99
N ILE A 169 9.29 1.49 -5.84
CA ILE A 169 8.75 0.19 -6.22
C ILE A 169 9.85 -0.85 -6.00
N GLY A 170 9.56 -1.85 -5.17
CA GLY A 170 10.43 -3.01 -4.94
C GLY A 170 9.83 -4.26 -5.55
N GLY A 171 10.64 -5.10 -6.19
CA GLY A 171 10.18 -6.37 -6.74
C GLY A 171 11.28 -7.43 -6.89
N PRO A 172 10.93 -8.66 -7.29
CA PRO A 172 11.89 -9.72 -7.58
C PRO A 172 12.83 -9.31 -8.73
N GLN A 173 14.10 -9.68 -8.63
CA GLN A 173 15.12 -9.38 -9.66
C GLN A 173 15.17 -10.48 -10.74
N THR A 174 14.00 -10.94 -11.18
CA THR A 174 13.83 -11.87 -12.30
C THR A 174 13.20 -11.13 -13.48
N PRO A 175 13.28 -11.65 -14.73
CA PRO A 175 12.65 -11.01 -15.88
C PRO A 175 11.15 -10.71 -15.65
N GLU A 176 10.39 -11.67 -15.14
CA GLU A 176 8.96 -11.48 -14.92
C GLU A 176 8.66 -10.60 -13.70
N GLY A 177 9.58 -10.54 -12.72
CA GLY A 177 9.49 -9.57 -11.62
C GLY A 177 9.71 -8.14 -12.11
N GLN A 178 10.62 -7.95 -13.08
CA GLN A 178 10.83 -6.67 -13.74
C GLN A 178 9.61 -6.27 -14.58
N ASP A 179 9.00 -7.20 -15.31
CA ASP A 179 7.76 -6.95 -16.05
C ASP A 179 6.63 -6.50 -15.11
N ALA A 180 6.45 -7.19 -13.98
CA ALA A 180 5.46 -6.81 -12.97
C ALA A 180 5.74 -5.40 -12.38
N MET A 181 7.00 -5.06 -12.10
CA MET A 181 7.37 -3.71 -11.67
C MET A 181 7.07 -2.67 -12.76
N ASN A 182 7.35 -2.97 -14.02
CA ASN A 182 7.14 -2.06 -15.13
C ASN A 182 5.65 -1.73 -15.33
N VAL A 183 4.74 -2.70 -15.11
CA VAL A 183 3.29 -2.43 -15.10
C VAL A 183 2.94 -1.36 -14.07
N LEU A 184 3.48 -1.44 -12.85
CA LEU A 184 3.24 -0.44 -11.82
C LEU A 184 3.93 0.90 -12.13
N VAL A 185 5.13 0.88 -12.73
CA VAL A 185 5.81 2.08 -13.21
C VAL A 185 4.95 2.80 -14.25
N ASP A 186 4.36 2.07 -15.20
CA ASP A 186 3.53 2.63 -16.26
C ASP A 186 2.25 3.27 -15.70
N ILE A 187 1.65 2.67 -14.65
CA ILE A 187 0.52 3.28 -13.93
C ILE A 187 0.95 4.63 -13.36
N TYR A 188 2.01 4.68 -12.55
CA TYR A 188 2.49 5.93 -11.95
C TYR A 188 2.97 6.96 -13.00
N ALA A 189 3.52 6.51 -14.13
CA ALA A 189 4.00 7.36 -15.21
C ALA A 189 2.90 8.17 -15.92
N ASN A 190 1.62 7.89 -15.64
CA ASN A 190 0.50 8.72 -16.12
C ASN A 190 0.53 10.15 -15.52
N TRP A 191 1.16 10.35 -14.35
CA TRP A 191 1.28 11.68 -13.74
C TRP A 191 2.61 11.95 -13.03
N VAL A 192 3.39 10.92 -12.70
CA VAL A 192 4.71 11.06 -12.07
C VAL A 192 5.80 10.96 -13.14
N PRO A 193 6.71 11.95 -13.24
CA PRO A 193 7.88 11.86 -14.12
C PRO A 193 8.70 10.59 -13.84
N ARG A 194 9.14 9.89 -14.89
CA ARG A 194 9.84 8.59 -14.75
C ARG A 194 11.12 8.68 -13.93
N ASP A 195 11.82 9.80 -13.95
CA ASP A 195 13.02 10.07 -13.14
C ASP A 195 12.73 10.13 -11.63
N LYS A 196 11.47 10.34 -11.25
CA LYS A 196 10.99 10.27 -9.86
C LYS A 196 10.46 8.88 -9.48
N ILE A 197 10.44 7.91 -10.38
CA ILE A 197 9.98 6.54 -10.10
C ILE A 197 11.21 5.65 -9.95
N LEU A 198 11.48 5.22 -8.71
CA LEU A 198 12.64 4.42 -8.37
C LEU A 198 12.25 2.95 -8.23
N THR A 199 12.91 2.08 -8.98
CA THR A 199 12.75 0.62 -8.89
C THR A 199 13.93 -0.01 -8.17
N THR A 200 13.68 -0.98 -7.29
CA THR A 200 14.71 -1.71 -6.56
C THR A 200 14.24 -3.13 -6.21
N ASN A 201 15.04 -3.87 -5.43
CA ASN A 201 14.60 -5.16 -4.91
C ASN A 201 13.62 -4.98 -3.73
N LEU A 202 12.84 -6.02 -3.42
CA LEU A 202 11.85 -6.00 -2.34
C LEU A 202 12.41 -5.50 -1.00
N TRP A 203 13.53 -6.07 -0.56
CA TRP A 203 14.13 -5.74 0.74
C TRP A 203 14.59 -4.29 0.82
N SER A 204 15.24 -3.79 -0.24
CA SER A 204 15.67 -2.40 -0.33
C SER A 204 14.49 -1.43 -0.28
N SER A 205 13.35 -1.77 -0.90
CA SER A 205 12.14 -0.94 -0.84
C SER A 205 11.60 -0.83 0.59
N GLU A 206 11.39 -1.97 1.25
CA GLU A 206 10.86 -2.00 2.62
C GLU A 206 11.80 -1.28 3.61
N LEU A 207 13.10 -1.58 3.53
CA LEU A 207 14.11 -0.98 4.41
C LEU A 207 14.22 0.54 4.19
N SER A 208 14.16 1.01 2.95
CA SER A 208 14.23 2.44 2.65
C SER A 208 13.09 3.22 3.32
N LYS A 209 11.89 2.64 3.39
CA LYS A 209 10.78 3.28 4.09
C LYS A 209 11.01 3.37 5.60
N LEU A 210 11.49 2.29 6.23
CA LEU A 210 11.82 2.27 7.65
C LEU A 210 12.89 3.31 8.00
N VAL A 211 13.96 3.34 7.20
CA VAL A 211 15.07 4.27 7.39
C VAL A 211 14.63 5.71 7.18
N ALA A 212 13.83 6.00 6.14
CA ALA A 212 13.32 7.35 5.90
C ALA A 212 12.49 7.88 7.09
N ASN A 213 11.58 7.07 7.63
CA ASN A 213 10.80 7.45 8.80
C ASN A 213 11.68 7.62 10.04
N ALA A 214 12.69 6.77 10.23
CA ALA A 214 13.64 6.89 11.34
C ALA A 214 14.46 8.19 11.28
N PHE A 215 14.92 8.59 10.09
CA PHE A 215 15.65 9.84 9.88
C PHE A 215 14.77 11.07 10.17
N LEU A 216 13.49 11.05 9.78
CA LEU A 216 12.55 12.12 10.12
C LEU A 216 12.36 12.24 11.64
N ALA A 217 12.13 11.12 12.32
CA ALA A 217 11.99 11.08 13.78
C ALA A 217 13.28 11.51 14.50
N GLN A 218 14.45 11.15 13.96
CA GLN A 218 15.75 11.55 14.49
C GLN A 218 15.93 13.07 14.45
N ARG A 219 15.57 13.74 13.35
CA ARG A 219 15.70 15.21 13.24
C ARG A 219 14.88 15.93 14.32
N VAL A 220 13.65 15.48 14.56
CA VAL A 220 12.79 16.03 15.63
C VAL A 220 13.41 15.78 17.01
N SER A 221 13.90 14.57 17.25
CA SER A 221 14.54 14.23 18.53
C SER A 221 15.82 15.04 18.78
N SER A 222 16.61 15.28 17.74
CA SER A 222 17.83 16.09 17.81
C SER A 222 17.53 17.55 18.14
N ILE A 223 16.52 18.17 17.53
CA ILE A 223 16.20 19.56 17.88
C ILE A 223 15.60 19.68 19.29
N ASN A 224 14.83 18.68 19.72
CA ASN A 224 14.30 18.60 21.08
C ASN A 224 15.39 18.43 22.14
N SER A 225 16.50 17.77 21.82
CA SER A 225 17.62 17.65 22.78
C SER A 225 18.38 18.98 22.91
N VAL A 226 18.54 19.71 21.81
CA VAL A 226 19.14 21.06 21.81
C VAL A 226 18.26 22.07 22.54
N SER A 227 16.93 22.03 22.38
CA SER A 227 16.04 22.95 23.09
C SER A 227 16.15 22.83 24.60
N ARG A 228 16.31 21.61 25.13
CA ARG A 228 16.58 21.37 26.55
C ARG A 228 17.90 21.94 27.03
N LEU A 229 18.90 22.01 26.16
CA LEU A 229 20.16 22.68 26.47
C LEU A 229 19.96 24.19 26.55
N CYS A 230 19.29 24.79 25.55
CA CYS A 230 18.96 26.22 25.54
C CYS A 230 18.19 26.64 26.80
N GLU A 231 17.19 25.85 27.23
CA GLU A 231 16.43 26.10 28.49
C GLU A 231 17.34 26.20 29.73
N ARG A 232 18.50 25.53 29.74
CA ARG A 232 19.43 25.52 30.87
C ARG A 232 20.55 26.54 30.75
N THR A 233 20.88 26.98 29.54
CA THR A 233 22.05 27.83 29.30
C THR A 233 21.71 29.30 29.07
N GLY A 234 20.42 29.65 28.89
CA GLY A 234 20.00 30.97 28.40
C GLY A 234 20.28 31.13 26.91
#